data_AF-A0A7G1IN71-F1
#
_entry.id   AF-A0A7G1IN71-F1
#
_cell.length_a   1.000
_cell.length_b   1.000
_cell.length_c   1.000
_cell.angle_alpha   90.00
_cell.angle_beta   90.00
_cell.angle_gamma   90.00
#
_symmetry.space_group_name_H-M   'P 1'
#
loop_
_entity.id
_entity.type
_entity.pdbx_description
1 polymer ?
#
loop_
_entity_poly.entity_id
_entity_poly.type
_entity_poly.pdbx_seq_one_letter_code
_entity_poly.pdbx_strand_id
1 'polypeptide(L)'
;MKEGTSTRNVTAFGAPERGPGMPQISEGRAPAKPDEVAVSSTLGRRLGDTLQVGAHTLRIVGIVPNSTALAKIPNIFLTTEGLQQLAYNGQPMVTSIGVDGAPGTSRTATRPTIARARSTTWYGPCGLR
;
A
#
# COMPACT_ATOMS: atom_id res chain seq x y z
N MET A 1 -19.83 -25.26 12.40
CA MET A 1 -18.50 -24.72 11.99
C MET A 1 -18.64 -24.09 10.61
N LYS A 2 -18.43 -22.78 10.47
CA LYS A 2 -18.28 -22.08 9.18
C LYS A 2 -17.21 -21.00 9.38
N GLU A 3 -15.95 -21.40 9.28
CA GLU A 3 -14.83 -20.46 9.14
C GLU A 3 -14.76 -19.98 7.68
N GLY A 4 -14.44 -18.70 7.46
CA GLY A 4 -13.71 -18.34 6.24
C GLY A 4 -14.20 -17.18 5.36
N THR A 5 -14.98 -16.21 5.82
CA THR A 5 -15.14 -14.96 5.03
C THR A 5 -15.31 -13.69 5.90
N SER A 6 -14.51 -13.52 6.95
CA SER A 6 -14.50 -12.22 7.64
C SER A 6 -13.75 -11.20 6.78
N THR A 7 -14.53 -10.37 6.08
CA THR A 7 -14.05 -9.14 5.48
C THR A 7 -13.35 -8.31 6.57
N ARG A 8 -12.12 -7.87 6.31
CA ARG A 8 -11.36 -6.99 7.21
C ARG A 8 -10.96 -5.72 6.50
N ASN A 9 -11.15 -4.59 7.18
CA ASN A 9 -10.67 -3.31 6.70
C ASN A 9 -9.14 -3.29 6.72
N VAL A 10 -8.54 -2.60 5.75
CA VAL A 10 -7.11 -2.38 5.65
C VAL A 10 -6.85 -0.94 5.23
N THR A 11 -5.68 -0.42 5.59
CA THR A 11 -5.19 0.86 5.06
C THR A 11 -4.12 0.57 4.02
N ALA A 12 -4.30 1.06 2.79
CA ALA A 12 -3.38 0.78 1.69
C ALA A 12 -2.44 1.96 1.43
N PHE A 13 -1.15 1.65 1.31
CA PHE A 13 -0.09 2.61 0.96
C PHE A 13 0.62 2.14 -0.30
N GLY A 14 0.91 3.07 -1.20
CA GLY A 14 1.65 2.83 -2.43
C GLY A 14 2.95 3.60 -2.35
N ALA A 15 4.07 2.89 -2.44
CA ALA A 15 5.39 3.49 -2.39
C ALA A 15 6.29 2.92 -3.51
N PRO A 16 7.28 3.69 -3.98
CA PRO A 16 8.33 3.13 -4.82
C PRO A 16 9.05 1.98 -4.11
N GLU A 17 9.49 0.96 -4.86
CA GLU A 17 10.28 -0.16 -4.32
C GLU A 17 11.58 0.33 -3.66
N ARG A 18 12.18 1.39 -4.22
CA ARG A 18 13.42 2.01 -3.76
C ARG A 18 13.17 3.48 -3.44
N GLY A 19 13.71 3.93 -2.32
CA GLY A 19 13.56 5.31 -1.85
C GLY A 19 12.63 5.41 -0.64
N PRO A 20 12.30 6.64 -0.21
CA PRO A 20 11.48 6.86 0.97
C PRO A 20 10.04 6.37 0.76
N GLY A 21 9.47 5.68 1.75
CA GLY A 21 8.04 5.37 1.81
C GLY A 21 7.69 3.89 1.95
N MET A 22 8.55 2.97 1.47
CA MET A 22 8.38 1.54 1.73
C MET A 22 8.94 1.21 3.13
N PRO A 23 8.18 0.56 4.02
CA PRO A 23 8.67 0.22 5.35
C PRO A 23 9.69 -0.93 5.29
N GLN A 24 10.41 -1.12 6.39
CA GLN A 24 11.26 -2.29 6.55
C GLN A 24 10.39 -3.56 6.57
N ILE A 25 10.71 -4.50 5.67
CA ILE A 25 10.08 -5.82 5.59
C ILE A 25 10.81 -6.76 6.57
N SER A 26 10.06 -7.45 7.44
CA SER A 26 10.64 -8.42 8.38
C SER A 26 10.80 -9.82 7.77
N GLU A 27 9.93 -10.20 6.84
CA GLU A 27 9.99 -11.49 6.14
C GLU A 27 9.66 -11.33 4.66
N GLY A 28 10.37 -12.06 3.80
CA GLY A 28 10.19 -11.97 2.35
C GLY A 28 10.88 -10.74 1.76
N ARG A 29 10.18 -10.00 0.90
CA ARG A 29 10.73 -8.80 0.23
C ARG A 29 9.67 -7.72 0.01
N ALA A 30 10.11 -6.52 -0.37
CA ALA A 30 9.21 -5.47 -0.82
C ALA A 30 8.49 -5.88 -2.12
N PRO A 31 7.24 -5.43 -2.35
CA PRO A 31 6.55 -5.61 -3.62
C PRO A 31 7.30 -4.95 -4.76
N ALA A 32 7.45 -5.66 -5.87
CA ALA A 32 8.12 -5.15 -7.08
C ALA A 32 7.18 -5.10 -8.28
N LYS A 33 5.99 -5.72 -8.18
CA LYS A 33 4.98 -5.76 -9.24
C LYS A 33 3.63 -5.20 -8.76
N PRO A 34 2.74 -4.75 -9.66
CA PRO A 34 1.45 -4.18 -9.29
C PRO A 34 0.50 -5.15 -8.57
N ASP A 35 0.65 -6.44 -8.83
CA ASP A 35 -0.15 -7.54 -8.24
C ASP A 35 0.47 -8.11 -6.95
N GLU A 36 1.50 -7.46 -6.40
CA GLU A 36 2.18 -7.89 -5.19
C GLU A 36 1.88 -6.95 -4.01
N VAL A 37 1.87 -7.52 -2.81
CA VAL A 37 1.59 -6.79 -1.58
C VAL A 37 2.48 -7.26 -0.44
N ALA A 38 2.91 -6.32 0.39
CA ALA A 38 3.44 -6.60 1.72
C ALA A 38 2.38 -6.24 2.75
N VAL A 39 2.15 -7.11 3.73
CA VAL A 39 1.05 -6.97 4.69
C VAL A 39 1.56 -6.87 6.11
N SER A 40 0.81 -6.19 6.98
CA SER A 40 1.09 -6.21 8.41
C SER A 40 1.00 -7.64 8.97
N SER A 41 1.92 -7.99 9.88
CA SER A 41 1.86 -9.24 10.64
C SER A 41 0.56 -9.40 11.45
N THR A 42 -0.11 -8.29 11.81
CA THR A 42 -1.41 -8.30 12.51
C THR A 42 -2.56 -8.81 11.64
N LEU A 43 -2.37 -8.91 10.32
CA LEU A 43 -3.34 -9.52 9.42
C LEU A 43 -3.35 -11.06 9.56
N GLY A 44 -2.31 -11.68 10.14
CA GLY A 44 -2.26 -13.13 10.35
C GLY A 44 -2.23 -13.94 9.05
N ARG A 45 -1.66 -13.37 7.98
CA ARG A 45 -1.46 -14.02 6.68
C ARG A 45 0.02 -14.35 6.48
N ARG A 46 0.31 -15.27 5.56
CA ARG A 46 1.64 -15.79 5.30
C ARG A 46 2.15 -15.37 3.93
N LEU A 47 3.46 -15.45 3.74
CA LEU A 47 4.08 -15.31 2.42
C LEU A 47 3.53 -16.37 1.46
N GLY A 48 3.28 -15.98 0.21
CA GLY A 48 2.71 -16.83 -0.83
C GLY A 48 1.19 -16.88 -0.85
N ASP A 49 0.51 -16.49 0.24
CA ASP A 49 -0.94 -16.37 0.28
C ASP A 49 -1.43 -15.28 -0.70
N THR A 50 -2.69 -15.38 -1.11
CA THR A 50 -3.38 -14.33 -1.87
C THR A 50 -4.33 -13.53 -1.00
N LEU A 51 -4.43 -12.23 -1.27
CA LEU A 51 -5.36 -11.29 -0.66
C LEU A 51 -6.26 -10.72 -1.75
N GLN A 52 -7.59 -10.86 -1.62
CA GLN A 52 -8.51 -10.10 -2.48
C GLN A 52 -8.80 -8.75 -1.84
N VAL A 53 -8.67 -7.68 -2.62
CA VAL A 53 -9.07 -6.33 -2.24
C VAL A 53 -9.95 -5.79 -3.36
N GLY A 54 -11.26 -5.64 -3.09
CA GLY A 54 -12.23 -5.36 -4.15
C GLY A 54 -12.19 -6.43 -5.24
N ALA A 55 -11.95 -6.03 -6.49
CA ALA A 55 -11.84 -6.92 -7.64
C ALA A 55 -10.42 -7.43 -7.92
N HIS A 56 -9.43 -7.02 -7.13
CA HIS A 56 -8.02 -7.31 -7.37
C HIS A 56 -7.50 -8.42 -6.46
N THR A 57 -6.82 -9.39 -7.06
CA THR A 57 -6.07 -10.43 -6.35
C THR A 57 -4.61 -10.03 -6.22
N LEU A 58 -4.11 -9.97 -5.00
CA LEU A 58 -2.73 -9.59 -4.71
C LEU A 58 -1.99 -10.75 -4.05
N ARG A 59 -0.77 -11.02 -4.48
CA ARG A 59 0.11 -12.03 -3.87
C ARG A 59 0.92 -11.42 -2.73
N ILE A 60 0.89 -12.06 -1.56
CA ILE A 60 1.65 -11.63 -0.40
C ILE A 60 3.12 -12.05 -0.58
N VAL A 61 4.00 -11.06 -0.71
CA VAL A 61 5.45 -11.27 -0.93
C VAL A 61 6.32 -10.71 0.20
N GLY A 62 5.71 -9.98 1.15
CA GLY A 62 6.40 -9.41 2.30
C GLY A 62 5.51 -9.32 3.54
N ILE A 63 6.13 -9.38 4.71
CA ILE A 63 5.48 -9.10 6.00
C ILE A 63 6.13 -7.88 6.64
N VAL A 64 5.30 -6.98 7.15
CA VAL A 64 5.72 -5.78 7.90
C VAL A 64 5.35 -5.98 9.39
N PRO A 65 6.28 -5.81 10.33
CA PRO A 65 6.03 -6.10 11.74
C PRO A 65 5.10 -5.05 12.35
N ASN A 66 3.97 -5.50 12.92
CA ASN A 66 3.03 -4.70 13.73
C ASN A 66 2.60 -3.36 13.10
N SER A 67 2.36 -3.33 11.79
CA SER A 67 2.02 -2.11 11.07
C SER A 67 0.51 -1.88 11.04
N THR A 68 0.04 -0.89 11.80
CA THR A 68 -1.38 -0.53 11.84
C THR A 68 -1.58 0.98 11.76
N ALA A 69 -2.73 1.39 11.24
CA ALA A 69 -3.19 2.78 11.23
C ALA A 69 -4.63 2.85 11.77
N LEU A 70 -5.13 4.08 11.98
CA LEU A 70 -6.55 4.37 12.23
C LEU A 70 -7.26 3.36 13.15
N ALA A 71 -6.90 3.34 14.42
CA ALA A 71 -7.48 2.43 15.42
C ALA A 71 -7.27 0.93 15.12
N LYS A 72 -6.00 0.53 14.93
CA LYS A 72 -5.54 -0.87 14.76
C LYS A 72 -5.96 -1.54 13.44
N ILE A 73 -6.37 -0.78 12.45
CA ILE A 73 -6.61 -1.30 11.10
C ILE A 73 -5.24 -1.71 10.50
N PRO A 74 -5.07 -2.95 10.04
CA PRO A 74 -3.82 -3.40 9.44
C PRO A 74 -3.44 -2.60 8.19
N ASN A 75 -2.16 -2.31 8.04
CA ASN A 75 -1.63 -1.69 6.84
C ASN A 75 -1.27 -2.75 5.79
N ILE A 76 -1.47 -2.40 4.53
CA ILE A 76 -0.93 -3.12 3.37
C ILE A 76 -0.13 -2.13 2.51
N PHE A 77 0.96 -2.62 1.93
CA PHE A 77 1.91 -1.84 1.16
C PHE A 77 2.02 -2.44 -0.24
N LEU A 78 1.82 -1.61 -1.25
CA LEU A 78 1.89 -1.97 -2.66
C LEU A 78 2.96 -1.09 -3.33
N THR A 79 3.30 -1.44 -4.57
CA THR A 79 3.94 -0.48 -5.46
C THR A 79 3.02 0.73 -5.71
N THR A 80 3.57 1.87 -6.10
CA THR A 80 2.76 3.04 -6.50
C THR A 80 1.76 2.68 -7.61
N GLU A 81 2.21 1.92 -8.62
CA GLU A 81 1.35 1.44 -9.71
C GLU A 81 0.26 0.51 -9.19
N GLY A 82 0.58 -0.45 -8.32
CA GLY A 82 -0.39 -1.36 -7.73
C GLY A 82 -1.48 -0.63 -6.95
N LEU A 83 -1.11 0.40 -6.16
CA LEU A 83 -2.11 1.22 -5.47
C LEU A 83 -2.97 2.03 -6.44
N GLN A 84 -2.39 2.56 -7.52
CA GLN A 84 -3.14 3.29 -8.55
C GLN A 84 -4.17 2.40 -9.25
N GLN A 85 -3.78 1.18 -9.60
CA GLN A 85 -4.70 0.19 -10.16
C GLN A 85 -5.83 -0.12 -9.18
N LEU A 86 -5.49 -0.38 -7.91
CA LEU A 86 -6.42 -0.78 -6.88
C LEU A 86 -7.42 0.32 -6.47
N ALA A 87 -6.94 1.53 -6.24
CA ALA A 87 -7.73 2.61 -5.61
C ALA A 87 -8.26 3.64 -6.62
N TYR A 88 -7.61 3.77 -7.78
CA TYR A 88 -7.86 4.86 -8.73
C TYR A 88 -8.11 4.36 -10.15
N ASN A 89 -8.48 3.09 -10.33
CA ASN A 89 -8.73 2.47 -11.64
C ASN A 89 -7.57 2.69 -12.62
N GLY A 90 -6.33 2.63 -12.12
CA GLY A 90 -5.10 2.80 -12.91
C GLY A 90 -4.77 4.24 -13.30
N GLN A 91 -5.56 5.23 -12.86
CA GLN A 91 -5.22 6.63 -13.10
C GLN A 91 -3.90 6.98 -12.39
N PRO A 92 -3.01 7.78 -13.01
CA PRO A 92 -1.71 8.14 -12.46
C PRO A 92 -1.84 9.19 -11.34
N MET A 93 -2.59 8.85 -10.28
CA MET A 93 -2.90 9.71 -9.14
C MET A 93 -2.09 9.29 -7.91
N VAL A 94 -1.61 10.27 -7.16
CA VAL A 94 -0.96 10.07 -5.85
C VAL A 94 -1.60 10.99 -4.83
N THR A 95 -1.51 10.63 -3.55
CA THR A 95 -2.20 11.34 -2.46
C THR A 95 -1.27 12.17 -1.60
N SER A 96 0.03 11.89 -1.69
CA SER A 96 1.10 12.58 -0.97
C SER A 96 2.39 12.44 -1.77
N ILE A 97 3.28 13.43 -1.64
CA ILE A 97 4.65 13.37 -2.16
C ILE A 97 5.59 13.58 -0.97
N GLY A 98 6.44 12.59 -0.71
CA GLY A 98 7.54 12.71 0.25
C GLY A 98 8.76 13.27 -0.44
N VAL A 99 9.42 14.25 0.18
CA VAL A 99 10.72 14.77 -0.26
C VAL A 99 11.71 14.50 0.86
N ASP A 100 12.84 13.89 0.52
CA ASP A 100 13.95 13.66 1.44
C ASP A 100 15.02 14.74 1.23
N GLY A 101 15.56 15.28 2.33
CA GLY A 101 16.48 16.42 2.34
C GLY A 101 15.86 17.74 2.81
N ALA A 102 16.72 18.69 3.18
CA ALA A 102 16.30 20.05 3.52
C ALA A 102 15.90 20.82 2.23
N PRO A 103 14.84 21.64 2.25
CA PRO A 103 14.55 22.53 1.13
C PRO A 103 15.72 23.51 0.99
N GLY A 104 16.61 23.23 0.04
CA GLY A 104 17.67 24.16 -0.33
C GLY A 104 17.04 25.43 -0.85
N THR A 105 17.54 26.59 -0.44
CA THR A 105 17.21 27.89 -1.01
C THR A 105 17.69 27.98 -2.46
N SER A 106 17.11 27.19 -3.35
CA SER A 106 17.32 27.28 -4.77
C SER A 106 16.49 28.44 -5.30
N ARG A 107 17.17 29.49 -5.75
CA ARG A 107 16.60 30.65 -6.46
C ARG A 107 16.01 30.30 -7.85
N THR A 108 15.96 29.02 -8.21
CA THR A 108 15.36 28.55 -9.47
C THR A 108 14.14 27.68 -9.14
N ALA A 109 12.97 28.30 -9.13
CA ALA A 109 11.70 27.62 -9.04
C ALA A 109 11.42 26.86 -10.35
N THR A 110 11.85 25.61 -10.44
CA THR A 110 11.23 24.68 -11.39
C THR A 110 9.85 24.36 -10.84
N ARG A 111 8.79 24.82 -11.50
CA ARG A 111 7.39 24.55 -11.10
C ARG A 111 7.23 23.04 -10.90
N PRO A 112 7.00 22.55 -9.66
CA PRO A 112 6.59 21.18 -9.50
C PRO A 112 5.20 21.06 -10.14
N THR A 113 5.03 20.11 -11.06
CA THR A 113 3.70 19.71 -11.51
C THR A 113 3.01 19.04 -10.31
N ILE A 114 2.26 19.83 -9.55
CA ILE A 114 1.50 19.37 -8.40
C ILE A 114 0.29 18.60 -8.94
N ALA A 115 0.34 17.27 -8.89
CA ALA A 115 -0.86 16.46 -9.01
C ALA A 115 -1.67 16.61 -7.72
N ARG A 116 -2.91 17.10 -7.82
CA ARG A 116 -3.83 17.21 -6.67
C ARG A 116 -4.11 15.82 -6.11
N ALA A 117 -4.10 15.73 -4.79
CA ALA A 117 -3.94 14.50 -4.06
C ALA A 117 -5.10 14.31 -3.06
N ARG A 118 -5.74 13.13 -3.04
CA ARG A 118 -6.79 12.75 -2.05
C ARG A 118 -6.47 11.39 -1.45
N SER A 119 -6.12 11.31 -0.16
CA SER A 119 -6.00 10.05 0.58
C SER A 119 -7.35 9.32 0.60
N THR A 120 -7.34 8.03 0.23
CA THR A 120 -8.55 7.20 0.18
C THR A 120 -8.41 6.04 1.14
N THR A 121 -9.14 6.11 2.25
CA THR A 121 -9.40 4.93 3.09
C THR A 121 -10.39 4.04 2.34
N TRP A 122 -10.00 2.81 2.05
CA TRP A 122 -10.89 1.89 1.34
C TRP A 122 -11.84 1.22 2.33
N TYR A 123 -13.12 1.61 2.26
CA TYR A 123 -14.22 0.97 2.99
C TYR A 123 -14.94 0.02 2.03
N GLY A 124 -14.48 -1.21 1.93
CA GLY A 124 -15.15 -2.22 1.13
C GLY A 124 -14.61 -3.62 1.40
N PRO A 125 -15.24 -4.66 0.85
CA PRO A 125 -14.92 -6.02 1.21
C PRO A 125 -13.57 -6.49 0.64
N CYS A 126 -12.61 -6.77 1.53
CA CYS A 126 -11.51 -7.69 1.23
C CYS A 126 -12.03 -9.12 1.38
N GLY A 127 -12.42 -9.74 0.26
CA GLY A 127 -12.91 -11.12 0.20
C GLY A 127 -11.80 -12.16 0.18
N LEU A 128 -12.18 -13.43 0.19
CA LEU A 128 -11.31 -14.59 0.00
C LEU A 128 -11.82 -15.38 -1.21
N ARG A 129 -10.91 -15.87 -2.05
CA ARG A 129 -11.13 -17.03 -2.93
C ARG A 129 -9.93 -17.96 -2.76
#